data_AF-A0A7S3ERP1-F1
#
_entry.id   AF-A0A7S3ERP1-F1
#
_cell.length_a   1.000
_cell.length_b   1.000
_cell.length_c   1.000
_cell.angle_alpha   90.00
_cell.angle_beta   90.00
_cell.angle_gamma   90.00
#
_symmetry.space_group_name_H-M   'P 1'
#
loop_
_entity.id
_entity.type
_entity.pdbx_description
1 polymer ?
#
loop_
_entity_poly.entity_id
_entity_poly.type
_entity_poly.pdbx_seq_one_letter_code
_entity_poly.pdbx_strand_id
1 'polypeptide(L)'
;MAVEALRAVSLEAETHFRSICAFTDAKPMRAAVDRQTFDDLKPGTMLSFEVMRWAERLTQAFVDVVATLAQGPGPSDETARALLAEALDAFVLIECQYAGWSQCMNRFSWFKRTQAALGAAVADDPDMETIRPNISAFQSFIGNAQYPIGLHLTGPLRSAVKKVSGHERVLLAAVSQATKQAMPFQSRPPDRALRPLPMFLVLADGDLMPGSFNVFSPGKDTIDLRPTQQLFKRFPEVEVASPLHGSDSSAAAGCLKLAVVLQRCPHYSQSMGSKWGAPSSNSKKCVLQ
;
A
#
# COMPACT_ATOMS: atom_id res chain seq x y z
N MET A 1 -53.76 -42.44 16.30
CA MET A 1 -53.78 -41.00 16.63
C MET A 1 -52.38 -40.48 17.02
N ALA A 2 -51.90 -40.56 18.26
CA ALA A 2 -50.59 -39.97 18.64
C ALA A 2 -49.36 -40.64 17.98
N VAL A 3 -49.37 -41.98 17.83
CA VAL A 3 -48.29 -42.75 17.18
C VAL A 3 -48.25 -42.53 15.67
N GLU A 4 -49.39 -42.33 15.04
CA GLU A 4 -49.48 -42.02 13.59
C GLU A 4 -49.04 -40.60 13.29
N ALA A 5 -49.36 -39.64 14.16
CA ALA A 5 -48.84 -38.28 14.07
C ALA A 5 -47.31 -38.24 14.23
N LEU A 6 -46.75 -39.04 15.15
CA LEU A 6 -45.29 -39.15 15.32
C LEU A 6 -44.61 -39.77 14.08
N ARG A 7 -45.21 -40.80 13.48
CA ARG A 7 -44.71 -41.41 12.23
C ARG A 7 -44.76 -40.45 11.05
N ALA A 8 -45.83 -39.66 10.93
CA ALA A 8 -45.94 -38.64 9.88
C ALA A 8 -44.82 -37.58 10.00
N VAL A 9 -44.57 -37.08 11.22
CA VAL A 9 -43.51 -36.10 11.50
C VAL A 9 -42.10 -36.69 11.26
N SER A 10 -41.85 -37.96 11.59
CA SER A 10 -40.57 -38.61 11.27
C SER A 10 -40.36 -38.80 9.76
N LEU A 11 -41.42 -39.09 8.99
CA LEU A 11 -41.35 -39.20 7.54
C LEU A 11 -41.05 -37.84 6.88
N GLU A 12 -41.64 -36.77 7.42
CA GLU A 12 -41.34 -35.39 7.02
C GLU A 12 -39.89 -35.03 7.34
N ALA A 13 -39.38 -35.38 8.53
CA ALA A 13 -37.99 -35.15 8.91
C ALA A 13 -37.00 -35.87 7.98
N GLU A 14 -37.28 -37.12 7.60
CA GLU A 14 -36.46 -37.87 6.64
C GLU A 14 -36.51 -37.24 5.24
N THR A 15 -37.68 -36.76 4.82
CA THR A 15 -37.85 -36.04 3.55
C THR A 15 -37.07 -34.73 3.56
N HIS A 16 -37.14 -33.95 4.64
CA HIS A 16 -36.36 -32.73 4.81
C HIS A 16 -34.86 -33.00 4.85
N PHE A 17 -34.42 -34.07 5.52
CA PHE A 17 -33.02 -34.45 5.56
C PHE A 17 -32.52 -34.84 4.15
N ARG A 18 -33.29 -35.62 3.38
CA ARG A 18 -32.99 -35.94 1.98
C ARG A 18 -32.98 -34.69 1.09
N SER A 19 -33.88 -33.73 1.30
CA SER A 19 -33.88 -32.45 0.57
C SER A 19 -32.64 -31.61 0.90
N ILE A 20 -32.20 -31.59 2.16
CA ILE A 20 -30.97 -30.91 2.57
C ILE A 20 -29.75 -31.59 1.94
N CYS A 21 -29.67 -32.93 1.97
CA CYS A 21 -28.61 -33.70 1.31
C CYS A 21 -28.57 -33.48 -0.21
N ALA A 22 -29.72 -33.51 -0.89
CA ALA A 22 -29.83 -33.27 -2.33
C ALA A 22 -29.46 -31.82 -2.72
N PHE A 23 -29.72 -30.84 -1.85
CA PHE A 23 -29.26 -29.46 -2.02
C PHE A 23 -27.74 -29.34 -1.85
N THR A 24 -27.14 -30.08 -0.92
CA THR A 24 -25.68 -30.15 -0.76
C THR A 24 -24.97 -30.90 -1.90
N ASP A 25 -25.67 -31.82 -2.57
CA ASP A 25 -25.12 -32.64 -3.68
C ASP A 25 -25.32 -32.03 -5.08
N ALA A 26 -25.99 -30.89 -5.21
CA ALA A 26 -26.23 -30.25 -6.50
C ALA A 26 -24.96 -29.57 -7.07
N LYS A 27 -24.46 -30.04 -8.23
CA LYS A 27 -23.58 -29.26 -9.13
C LYS A 27 -24.00 -29.46 -10.59
N PRO A 28 -24.49 -28.41 -11.28
CA PRO A 28 -23.69 -27.80 -12.36
C PRO A 28 -23.82 -26.27 -12.53
N MET A 29 -24.85 -25.60 -12.00
CA MET A 29 -25.02 -24.14 -12.20
C MET A 29 -23.99 -23.32 -11.41
N ARG A 30 -23.72 -23.74 -10.16
CA ARG A 30 -22.72 -23.09 -9.30
C ARG A 30 -21.29 -23.36 -9.78
N ALA A 31 -21.01 -24.57 -10.30
CA ALA A 31 -19.67 -24.91 -10.80
C ALA A 31 -19.31 -24.12 -12.07
N ALA A 32 -20.26 -23.91 -12.99
CA ALA A 32 -20.05 -23.06 -14.16
C ALA A 32 -19.83 -21.59 -13.78
N VAL A 33 -20.62 -21.06 -12.83
CA VAL A 33 -20.44 -19.71 -12.30
C VAL A 33 -19.11 -19.57 -11.55
N ASP A 34 -18.73 -20.54 -10.72
CA ASP A 34 -17.46 -20.55 -10.01
C ASP A 34 -16.29 -20.62 -10.99
N ARG A 35 -16.41 -21.40 -12.08
CA ARG A 35 -15.41 -21.50 -13.14
C ARG A 35 -15.24 -20.17 -13.88
N GLN A 36 -16.34 -19.59 -14.34
CA GLN A 36 -16.31 -18.28 -14.99
C GLN A 36 -15.71 -17.21 -14.07
N THR A 37 -16.12 -17.19 -12.79
CA THR A 37 -15.58 -16.26 -11.81
C THR A 37 -14.09 -16.48 -11.56
N PHE A 38 -13.63 -17.73 -11.50
CA PHE A 38 -12.21 -18.05 -11.39
C PHE A 38 -11.43 -17.54 -12.60
N ASP A 39 -11.91 -17.84 -13.81
CA ASP A 39 -11.26 -17.42 -15.06
C ASP A 39 -11.22 -15.88 -15.19
N ASP A 40 -12.29 -15.19 -14.77
CA ASP A 40 -12.37 -13.72 -14.78
C ASP A 40 -11.43 -13.06 -13.75
N LEU A 41 -11.29 -13.65 -12.56
CA LEU A 41 -10.48 -13.10 -11.48
C LEU A 41 -8.99 -13.49 -11.56
N LYS A 42 -8.67 -14.57 -12.28
CA LYS A 42 -7.31 -15.12 -12.38
C LYS A 42 -6.29 -14.10 -12.91
N PRO A 43 -6.50 -13.40 -14.05
CA PRO A 43 -5.52 -12.44 -14.57
C PRO A 43 -5.21 -11.30 -13.58
N GLY A 44 -6.25 -10.74 -12.96
CA GLY A 44 -6.08 -9.67 -11.96
C GLY A 44 -5.36 -10.16 -10.69
N THR A 45 -5.59 -11.40 -10.29
CA THR A 45 -4.88 -12.01 -9.15
C THR A 45 -3.40 -12.21 -9.47
N MET A 46 -3.08 -12.69 -10.67
CA MET A 46 -1.69 -12.88 -11.12
C MET A 46 -0.92 -11.57 -11.16
N LEU A 47 -1.51 -10.51 -11.75
CA LEU A 47 -0.92 -9.17 -11.73
C LEU A 47 -0.70 -8.66 -10.30
N SER A 48 -1.62 -8.98 -9.38
CA SER A 48 -1.47 -8.58 -7.97
C SER A 48 -0.29 -9.28 -7.29
N PHE A 49 0.00 -10.54 -7.63
CA PHE A 49 1.21 -11.23 -7.18
C PHE A 49 2.48 -10.59 -7.75
N GLU A 50 2.46 -10.15 -9.00
CA GLU A 50 3.59 -9.45 -9.61
C GLU A 50 3.87 -8.11 -8.92
N VAL A 51 2.83 -7.35 -8.58
CA VAL A 51 2.98 -6.10 -7.82
C VAL A 51 3.57 -6.36 -6.43
N MET A 52 3.11 -7.40 -5.73
CA MET A 52 3.69 -7.78 -4.43
C MET A 52 5.19 -8.09 -4.56
N ARG A 53 5.58 -8.95 -5.52
CA ARG A 53 7.00 -9.28 -5.75
C ARG A 53 7.82 -8.08 -6.21
N TRP A 54 7.24 -7.21 -7.03
CA TRP A 54 7.87 -5.96 -7.44
C TRP A 54 8.14 -5.06 -6.22
N ALA A 55 7.16 -4.91 -5.32
CA ALA A 55 7.31 -4.11 -4.11
C ALA A 55 8.38 -4.69 -3.15
N GLU A 56 8.45 -6.01 -3.02
CA GLU A 56 9.49 -6.69 -2.25
C GLU A 56 10.90 -6.45 -2.84
N ARG A 57 11.07 -6.63 -4.16
CA ARG A 57 12.35 -6.35 -4.83
C ARG A 57 12.75 -4.88 -4.73
N LEU A 58 11.80 -3.96 -4.90
CA LEU A 58 12.06 -2.53 -4.78
C LEU A 58 12.43 -2.15 -3.35
N THR A 59 11.77 -2.74 -2.35
CA THR A 59 12.11 -2.55 -0.94
C THR A 59 13.54 -2.99 -0.66
N GLN A 60 13.93 -4.19 -1.13
CA GLN A 60 15.30 -4.68 -0.94
C GLN A 60 16.33 -3.77 -1.61
N ALA A 61 16.11 -3.40 -2.88
CA ALA A 61 17.01 -2.49 -3.60
C ALA A 61 17.12 -1.12 -2.92
N PHE A 62 16.01 -0.59 -2.40
CA PHE A 62 15.99 0.66 -1.63
C PHE A 62 16.86 0.55 -0.37
N VAL A 63 16.68 -0.53 0.40
CA VAL A 63 17.45 -0.80 1.63
C VAL A 63 18.94 -0.95 1.32
N ASP A 64 19.31 -1.66 0.26
CA ASP A 64 20.71 -1.88 -0.13
C ASP A 64 21.41 -0.55 -0.51
N VAL A 65 20.70 0.33 -1.22
CA VAL A 65 21.20 1.66 -1.54
C VAL A 65 21.36 2.51 -0.28
N VAL A 66 20.38 2.50 0.63
CA VAL A 66 20.49 3.21 1.92
C VAL A 66 21.67 2.67 2.74
N ALA A 67 21.85 1.35 2.80
CA ALA A 67 22.95 0.72 3.52
C ALA A 67 24.32 1.09 2.95
N THR A 68 24.43 1.16 1.62
CA THR A 68 25.67 1.58 0.94
C THR A 68 25.98 3.04 1.24
N LEU A 69 25.00 3.94 1.13
CA LEU A 69 25.17 5.37 1.42
C LEU A 69 25.45 5.65 2.91
N ALA A 70 24.98 4.78 3.80
CA ALA A 70 25.23 4.90 5.24
C ALA A 70 26.71 4.66 5.60
N GLN A 71 27.45 3.89 4.79
CA GLN A 71 28.85 3.54 5.05
C GLN A 71 29.84 4.70 4.78
N GLY A 72 29.46 5.71 3.99
CA GLY A 72 30.28 6.89 3.74
C GLY A 72 29.99 7.55 2.39
N PRO A 73 30.52 8.76 2.17
CA PRO A 73 30.29 9.50 0.94
C PRO A 73 31.04 8.88 -0.25
N GLY A 74 30.32 8.57 -1.33
CA GLY A 74 30.87 8.14 -2.61
C GLY A 74 30.55 9.14 -3.74
N PRO A 75 31.27 9.06 -4.88
CA PRO A 75 31.04 9.93 -6.04
C PRO A 75 29.67 9.70 -6.72
N SER A 76 29.00 8.58 -6.44
CA SER A 76 27.67 8.23 -6.96
C SER A 76 26.51 8.58 -6.02
N ASP A 77 26.78 9.26 -4.91
CA ASP A 77 25.80 9.54 -3.85
C ASP A 77 24.57 10.32 -4.34
N GLU A 78 24.78 11.32 -5.20
CA GLU A 78 23.67 12.15 -5.69
C GLU A 78 22.74 11.36 -6.60
N THR A 79 23.30 10.56 -7.51
CA THR A 79 22.52 9.67 -8.38
C THR A 79 21.78 8.61 -7.56
N ALA A 80 22.44 8.01 -6.57
CA ALA A 80 21.82 7.03 -5.68
C ALA A 80 20.63 7.63 -4.91
N ARG A 81 20.76 8.86 -4.38
CA ARG A 81 19.66 9.55 -3.68
C ARG A 81 18.52 9.96 -4.63
N ALA A 82 18.82 10.26 -5.89
CA ALA A 82 17.78 10.48 -6.91
C ALA A 82 16.99 9.19 -7.18
N LEU A 83 17.66 8.05 -7.30
CA LEU A 83 17.02 6.74 -7.44
C LEU A 83 16.15 6.38 -6.22
N LEU A 84 16.59 6.73 -5.00
CA LEU A 84 15.74 6.59 -3.81
C LEU A 84 14.45 7.44 -3.93
N ALA A 85 14.54 8.66 -4.46
CA ALA A 85 13.37 9.51 -4.63
C ALA A 85 12.39 8.93 -5.66
N GLU A 86 12.90 8.40 -6.78
CA GLU A 86 12.10 7.72 -7.80
C GLU A 86 11.40 6.46 -7.24
N ALA A 87 12.12 5.66 -6.45
CA ALA A 87 11.56 4.48 -5.80
C ALA A 87 10.42 4.85 -4.83
N LEU A 88 10.59 5.91 -4.02
CA LEU A 88 9.51 6.39 -3.14
C LEU A 88 8.34 6.94 -3.92
N ASP A 89 8.58 7.66 -5.03
CA ASP A 89 7.50 8.14 -5.88
C ASP A 89 6.63 6.97 -6.39
N ALA A 90 7.26 5.87 -6.81
CA ALA A 90 6.57 4.67 -7.25
C ALA A 90 5.72 4.04 -6.12
N PHE A 91 6.26 3.94 -4.90
CA PHE A 91 5.50 3.47 -3.74
C PHE A 91 4.29 4.37 -3.45
N VAL A 92 4.49 5.69 -3.43
CA VAL A 92 3.42 6.66 -3.18
C VAL A 92 2.34 6.59 -4.23
N LEU A 93 2.71 6.56 -5.51
CA LEU A 93 1.76 6.48 -6.62
C LEU A 93 0.87 5.26 -6.47
N ILE A 94 1.48 4.11 -6.27
CA ILE A 94 0.76 2.84 -6.18
C ILE A 94 -0.10 2.81 -4.91
N GLU A 95 0.43 3.21 -3.75
CA GLU A 95 -0.32 3.26 -2.49
C GLU A 95 -1.51 4.24 -2.55
N CYS A 96 -1.39 5.34 -3.30
CA CYS A 96 -2.49 6.27 -3.55
C CYS A 96 -3.51 5.74 -4.57
N GLN A 97 -3.10 4.93 -5.56
CA GLN A 97 -4.06 4.20 -6.40
C GLN A 97 -4.83 3.14 -5.61
N TYR A 98 -4.26 2.70 -4.49
CA TYR A 98 -4.80 1.65 -3.62
C TYR A 98 -5.84 2.11 -2.59
N ALA A 99 -6.58 3.21 -2.84
CA ALA A 99 -7.85 3.48 -2.16
C ALA A 99 -8.87 2.32 -2.30
N GLY A 100 -8.65 1.42 -3.27
CA GLY A 100 -9.40 0.19 -3.50
C GLY A 100 -8.88 -1.07 -2.78
N TRP A 101 -8.06 -0.96 -1.71
CA TRP A 101 -7.56 -2.17 -1.02
C TRP A 101 -8.68 -3.09 -0.53
N SER A 102 -9.79 -2.51 -0.07
CA SER A 102 -11.01 -3.26 0.25
C SER A 102 -11.57 -4.03 -0.95
N GLN A 103 -11.57 -3.43 -2.15
CA GLN A 103 -12.00 -4.10 -3.38
C GLN A 103 -11.03 -5.19 -3.82
N CYS A 104 -9.71 -4.96 -3.70
CA CYS A 104 -8.68 -5.95 -3.97
C CYS A 104 -8.81 -7.16 -3.03
N MET A 105 -8.93 -6.90 -1.71
CA MET A 105 -9.16 -7.93 -0.69
C MET A 105 -10.45 -8.71 -0.96
N ASN A 106 -11.53 -8.04 -1.37
CA ASN A 106 -12.80 -8.69 -1.70
C ASN A 106 -12.68 -9.58 -2.93
N ARG A 107 -12.07 -9.07 -4.02
CA ARG A 107 -11.84 -9.83 -5.26
C ARG A 107 -10.94 -11.03 -5.01
N PHE A 108 -9.84 -10.85 -4.29
CA PHE A 108 -8.94 -11.95 -3.95
C PHE A 108 -9.59 -12.99 -3.02
N SER A 109 -10.40 -12.54 -2.05
CA SER A 109 -11.18 -13.44 -1.20
C SER A 109 -12.21 -14.24 -2.00
N TRP A 110 -12.79 -13.65 -3.04
CA TRP A 110 -13.68 -14.38 -3.96
C TRP A 110 -12.91 -15.39 -4.81
N PHE A 111 -11.79 -14.98 -5.40
CA PHE A 111 -10.90 -15.87 -6.15
C PHE A 111 -10.47 -17.11 -5.34
N LYS A 112 -10.05 -16.94 -4.08
CA LYS A 112 -9.69 -18.06 -3.21
C LYS A 112 -10.86 -19.03 -2.99
N ARG A 113 -12.07 -18.50 -2.81
CA ARG A 113 -13.27 -19.32 -2.58
C ARG A 113 -13.65 -20.13 -3.81
N THR A 114 -13.58 -19.52 -5.00
CA THR A 114 -13.87 -20.24 -6.26
C THR A 114 -12.79 -21.26 -6.59
N GLN A 115 -11.51 -20.91 -6.39
CA GLN A 115 -10.40 -21.84 -6.53
C GLN A 115 -10.54 -23.06 -5.61
N ALA A 116 -10.91 -22.86 -4.34
CA ALA A 116 -11.18 -23.96 -3.40
C ALA A 116 -12.40 -24.79 -3.79
N ALA A 117 -13.48 -24.16 -4.28
CA ALA A 117 -14.72 -24.84 -4.68
C ALA A 117 -14.56 -25.70 -5.95
N LEU A 118 -13.69 -25.27 -6.86
CA LEU A 118 -13.36 -25.98 -8.10
C LEU A 118 -12.38 -27.13 -7.86
N GLY A 119 -11.45 -27.00 -6.90
CA GLY A 119 -10.57 -28.07 -6.46
C GLY A 119 -9.83 -28.75 -7.62
N ALA A 120 -10.16 -30.01 -7.88
CA ALA A 120 -9.59 -30.79 -8.98
C ALA A 120 -9.87 -30.20 -10.38
N ALA A 121 -10.98 -29.48 -10.58
CA ALA A 121 -11.38 -28.95 -11.89
C ALA A 121 -10.47 -27.83 -12.42
N VAL A 122 -9.63 -27.26 -11.56
CA VAL A 122 -8.59 -26.28 -11.94
C VAL A 122 -7.19 -26.81 -11.63
N ALA A 123 -7.04 -28.08 -11.21
CA ALA A 123 -5.75 -28.58 -10.77
C ALA A 123 -4.69 -28.62 -11.88
N ASP A 124 -5.14 -28.87 -13.11
CA ASP A 124 -4.31 -28.93 -14.32
C ASP A 124 -4.21 -27.58 -15.05
N ASP A 125 -4.76 -26.50 -14.49
CA ASP A 125 -4.57 -25.16 -15.06
C ASP A 125 -3.09 -24.76 -14.88
N PRO A 126 -2.39 -24.38 -15.97
CA PRO A 126 -0.94 -24.13 -15.94
C PRO A 126 -0.55 -23.00 -14.98
N ASP A 127 -1.46 -22.05 -14.72
CA ASP A 127 -1.17 -20.95 -13.81
C ASP A 127 -1.15 -21.38 -12.35
N MET A 128 -1.68 -22.57 -12.01
CA MET A 128 -1.79 -23.04 -10.63
C MET A 128 -0.44 -23.30 -9.96
N GLU A 129 0.60 -23.60 -10.73
CA GLU A 129 1.98 -23.68 -10.21
C GLU A 129 2.45 -22.34 -9.67
N THR A 130 2.02 -21.24 -10.29
CA THR A 130 2.32 -19.89 -9.81
C THR A 130 1.34 -19.45 -8.72
N ILE A 131 0.05 -19.78 -8.86
CA ILE A 131 -0.98 -19.27 -7.95
C ILE A 131 -0.83 -19.86 -6.54
N ARG A 132 -0.76 -21.19 -6.41
CA ARG A 132 -0.77 -21.88 -5.11
C ARG A 132 0.30 -21.35 -4.13
N PRO A 133 1.58 -21.22 -4.50
CA PRO A 133 2.61 -20.75 -3.57
C PRO A 133 2.42 -19.29 -3.16
N ASN A 134 1.74 -18.47 -3.96
CA ASN A 134 1.61 -17.03 -3.71
C ASN A 134 0.35 -16.66 -2.93
N ILE A 135 -0.62 -17.56 -2.78
CA ILE A 135 -1.88 -17.28 -2.06
C ILE A 135 -1.62 -16.82 -0.62
N SER A 136 -0.80 -17.55 0.14
CA SER A 136 -0.55 -17.24 1.55
C SER A 136 0.27 -15.95 1.72
N ALA A 137 1.29 -15.76 0.87
CA ALA A 137 2.11 -14.57 0.86
C ALA A 137 1.27 -13.32 0.55
N PHE A 138 0.47 -13.37 -0.52
CA PHE A 138 -0.39 -12.27 -0.91
C PHE A 138 -1.50 -12.01 0.09
N GLN A 139 -2.10 -13.05 0.68
CA GLN A 139 -3.06 -12.88 1.77
C GLN A 139 -2.44 -12.15 2.96
N SER A 140 -1.21 -12.50 3.33
CA SER A 140 -0.49 -11.86 4.43
C SER A 140 -0.14 -10.41 4.10
N PHE A 141 0.25 -10.14 2.86
CA PHE A 141 0.54 -8.81 2.35
C PHE A 141 -0.69 -7.90 2.38
N ILE A 142 -1.83 -8.36 1.87
CA ILE A 142 -3.07 -7.57 1.83
C ILE A 142 -3.85 -7.54 3.13
N GLY A 143 -3.70 -8.55 3.98
CA GLY A 143 -4.37 -8.65 5.28
C GLY A 143 -3.54 -8.10 6.44
N ASN A 144 -2.42 -7.43 6.18
CA ASN A 144 -1.48 -7.05 7.24
C ASN A 144 -2.06 -5.97 8.17
N ALA A 145 -2.61 -6.40 9.30
CA ALA A 145 -3.16 -5.50 10.32
C ALA A 145 -2.11 -4.62 11.03
N GLN A 146 -0.81 -4.89 10.86
CA GLN A 146 0.24 -4.04 11.42
C GLN A 146 0.29 -2.66 10.77
N TYR A 147 -0.20 -2.54 9.52
CA TYR A 147 -0.18 -1.30 8.78
C TYR A 147 -1.61 -0.85 8.46
N PRO A 148 -2.01 0.38 8.86
CA PRO A 148 -3.29 0.94 8.48
C PRO A 148 -3.52 0.98 6.97
N ILE A 149 -4.78 1.12 6.56
CA ILE A 149 -5.13 1.29 5.15
C ILE A 149 -4.36 2.49 4.57
N GLY A 150 -3.75 2.30 3.40
CA GLY A 150 -2.91 3.31 2.76
C GLY A 150 -1.49 3.40 3.33
N LEU A 151 -0.99 2.30 3.94
CA LEU A 151 0.41 2.08 4.37
C LEU A 151 0.93 0.67 4.05
N HIS A 152 0.25 -0.10 3.19
CA HIS A 152 0.60 -1.51 2.92
C HIS A 152 1.95 -1.69 2.23
N LEU A 153 2.44 -0.67 1.51
CA LEU A 153 3.76 -0.73 0.86
C LEU A 153 4.79 0.05 1.66
N THR A 154 4.43 1.25 2.10
CA THR A 154 5.34 2.15 2.80
C THR A 154 5.60 1.71 4.25
N GLY A 155 4.69 0.97 4.86
CA GLY A 155 4.86 0.35 6.18
C GLY A 155 5.98 -0.71 6.21
N PRO A 156 5.91 -1.78 5.39
CA PRO A 156 6.99 -2.74 5.25
C PRO A 156 8.33 -2.08 4.88
N LEU A 157 8.31 -1.10 3.97
CA LEU A 157 9.50 -0.32 3.62
C LEU A 157 10.12 0.36 4.84
N ARG A 158 9.31 1.06 5.66
CA ARG A 158 9.78 1.69 6.91
C ARG A 158 10.42 0.66 7.83
N SER A 159 9.77 -0.47 8.04
CA SER A 159 10.27 -1.55 8.90
C SER A 159 11.58 -2.16 8.39
N ALA A 160 11.79 -2.21 7.07
CA ALA A 160 13.03 -2.70 6.48
C ALA A 160 14.17 -1.67 6.58
N VAL A 161 13.90 -0.41 6.22
CA VAL A 161 14.89 0.68 6.22
C VAL A 161 15.44 0.95 7.61
N LYS A 162 14.59 0.89 8.65
CA LYS A 162 15.00 1.11 10.04
C LYS A 162 16.02 0.10 10.58
N LYS A 163 16.21 -1.04 9.90
CA LYS A 163 17.24 -2.02 10.26
C LYS A 163 18.63 -1.57 9.83
N VAL A 164 18.74 -0.55 8.98
CA VAL A 164 20.01 0.02 8.53
C VAL A 164 20.45 1.10 9.52
N SER A 165 21.61 0.91 10.14
CA SER A 165 22.22 1.92 11.01
C SER A 165 22.57 3.17 10.21
N GLY A 166 22.20 4.35 10.70
CA GLY A 166 22.48 5.62 10.03
C GLY A 166 21.55 5.97 8.85
N HIS A 167 20.45 5.21 8.67
CA HIS A 167 19.48 5.46 7.60
C HIS A 167 18.91 6.89 7.67
N GLU A 168 18.67 7.42 8.86
CA GLU A 168 18.15 8.76 9.09
C GLU A 168 19.01 9.83 8.41
N ARG A 169 20.34 9.73 8.50
CA ARG A 169 21.27 10.66 7.87
C ARG A 169 21.18 10.60 6.34
N VAL A 170 21.09 9.39 5.78
CA VAL A 170 20.97 9.18 4.32
C VAL A 170 19.66 9.76 3.80
N LEU A 171 18.55 9.47 4.48
CA LEU A 171 17.23 9.92 4.10
C LEU A 171 17.12 11.45 4.20
N LEU A 172 17.70 12.07 5.24
CA LEU A 172 17.75 13.53 5.33
C LEU A 172 18.65 14.16 4.27
N ALA A 173 19.76 13.53 3.93
CA ALA A 173 20.57 13.99 2.80
C ALA A 173 19.78 13.94 1.48
N ALA A 174 18.94 12.92 1.28
CA ALA A 174 18.03 12.82 0.14
C ALA A 174 16.94 13.90 0.17
N VAL A 175 16.34 14.21 1.34
CA VAL A 175 15.40 15.35 1.49
C VAL A 175 16.07 16.67 1.10
N SER A 176 17.28 16.92 1.60
CA SER A 176 18.03 18.13 1.30
C SER A 176 18.29 18.28 -0.19
N GLN A 177 18.73 17.19 -0.86
CA GLN A 177 18.97 17.18 -2.29
C GLN A 177 17.70 17.41 -3.10
N ALA A 178 16.63 16.65 -2.83
CA ALA A 178 15.36 16.79 -3.53
C ALA A 178 14.74 18.18 -3.33
N THR A 179 14.86 18.74 -2.12
CA THR A 179 14.42 20.11 -1.83
C THR A 179 15.21 21.13 -2.65
N LYS A 180 16.54 21.03 -2.71
CA LYS A 180 17.39 21.91 -3.53
C LYS A 180 17.04 21.83 -5.02
N GLN A 181 16.65 20.65 -5.52
CA GLN A 181 16.23 20.47 -6.90
C GLN A 181 14.85 21.07 -7.17
N ALA A 182 13.92 21.04 -6.21
CA ALA A 182 12.57 21.57 -6.36
C ALA A 182 12.43 23.08 -6.09
N MET A 183 13.34 23.68 -5.30
CA MET A 183 13.29 25.10 -4.93
C MET A 183 13.40 26.11 -6.09
N PRO A 184 14.22 25.91 -7.14
CA PRO A 184 14.39 26.87 -8.22
C PRO A 184 13.13 27.11 -9.06
N PHE A 185 12.13 26.24 -8.97
CA PHE A 185 10.90 26.38 -9.74
C PHE A 185 10.13 27.63 -9.28
N GLN A 186 10.04 28.63 -10.17
CA GLN A 186 9.23 29.83 -9.96
C GLN A 186 7.73 29.58 -10.12
N SER A 187 7.37 28.59 -10.92
CA SER A 187 6.02 28.01 -10.98
C SER A 187 5.98 26.72 -10.15
N ARG A 188 5.13 25.75 -10.51
CA ARG A 188 5.03 24.46 -9.83
C ARG A 188 6.10 23.49 -10.33
N PRO A 189 6.93 22.89 -9.46
CA PRO A 189 7.82 21.80 -9.86
C PRO A 189 7.02 20.56 -10.28
N PRO A 190 7.60 19.63 -11.04
CA PRO A 190 6.95 18.35 -11.34
C PRO A 190 6.53 17.64 -10.05
N ASP A 191 5.31 17.10 -9.99
CA ASP A 191 4.78 16.48 -8.77
C ASP A 191 5.65 15.31 -8.26
N ARG A 192 6.30 14.58 -9.17
CA ARG A 192 7.31 13.54 -8.84
C ARG A 192 8.49 14.04 -8.01
N ALA A 193 8.80 15.34 -8.06
CA ALA A 193 9.87 15.95 -7.26
C ALA A 193 9.40 16.30 -5.84
N LEU A 194 8.08 16.42 -5.63
CA LEU A 194 7.48 16.80 -4.35
C LEU A 194 6.92 15.60 -3.57
N ARG A 195 6.30 14.63 -4.26
CA ARG A 195 5.67 13.44 -3.65
C ARG A 195 6.60 12.64 -2.72
N PRO A 196 7.89 12.43 -3.03
CA PRO A 196 8.79 11.67 -2.15
C PRO A 196 9.16 12.37 -0.85
N LEU A 197 9.17 13.72 -0.83
CA LEU A 197 9.67 14.53 0.29
C LEU A 197 9.03 14.17 1.65
N PRO A 198 7.70 14.13 1.80
CA PRO A 198 7.11 13.77 3.09
C PRO A 198 7.39 12.32 3.48
N MET A 199 7.51 11.41 2.50
CA MET A 199 7.79 10.00 2.79
C MET A 199 9.22 9.77 3.27
N PHE A 200 10.21 10.49 2.74
CA PHE A 200 11.56 10.45 3.31
C PHE A 200 11.57 10.83 4.80
N LEU A 201 10.79 11.83 5.19
CA LEU A 201 10.65 12.25 6.59
C LEU A 201 9.96 11.19 7.44
N VAL A 202 8.91 10.52 6.91
CA VAL A 202 8.24 9.39 7.57
C VAL A 202 9.19 8.21 7.78
N LEU A 203 10.05 7.92 6.80
CA LEU A 203 11.02 6.83 6.88
C LEU A 203 12.19 7.15 7.80
N ALA A 204 12.59 8.42 7.91
CA ALA A 204 13.66 8.85 8.78
C ALA A 204 13.23 8.97 10.25
N ASP A 205 11.96 9.26 10.51
CA ASP A 205 11.47 9.44 11.88
C ASP A 205 11.46 8.12 12.66
N GLY A 206 12.10 8.13 13.83
CA GLY A 206 12.18 7.00 14.74
C GLY A 206 10.85 6.68 15.42
N ASP A 207 10.85 5.74 16.36
CA ASP A 207 9.64 5.36 17.11
C ASP A 207 9.45 6.18 18.40
N LEU A 208 8.34 5.89 19.08
CA LEU A 208 7.99 6.12 20.49
C LEU A 208 9.06 6.11 21.59
N MET A 209 10.25 5.57 21.31
CA MET A 209 11.14 5.04 22.35
C MET A 209 12.18 6.07 22.79
N PRO A 210 12.60 6.09 24.07
CA PRO A 210 13.67 6.96 24.53
C PRO A 210 14.94 6.80 23.67
N GLY A 211 15.51 7.92 23.23
CA GLY A 211 16.70 7.93 22.36
C GLY A 211 16.41 7.70 20.87
N SER A 212 15.15 7.53 20.47
CA SER A 212 14.79 7.46 19.05
C SER A 212 15.04 8.78 18.34
N PHE A 213 15.40 8.68 17.07
CA PHE A 213 15.58 9.85 16.21
C PHE A 213 14.26 10.59 16.01
N ASN A 214 14.25 11.90 16.24
CA ASN A 214 13.11 12.78 15.97
C ASN A 214 13.48 13.73 14.83
N VAL A 215 12.86 13.52 13.66
CA VAL A 215 13.15 14.30 12.46
C VAL A 215 12.79 15.79 12.58
N PHE A 216 11.90 16.12 13.52
CA PHE A 216 11.42 17.48 13.75
C PHE A 216 12.17 18.24 14.85
N SER A 217 13.03 17.55 15.61
CA SER A 217 13.81 18.18 16.66
C SER A 217 15.09 18.79 16.09
N PRO A 218 15.37 20.08 16.33
CA PRO A 218 16.63 20.69 15.90
C PRO A 218 17.79 20.07 16.68
N GLY A 219 18.65 19.32 15.99
CA GLY A 219 19.84 18.66 16.54
C GLY A 219 21.02 18.68 15.58
N LYS A 220 22.21 18.30 16.08
CA LYS A 220 23.47 18.28 15.29
C LYS A 220 23.38 17.40 14.04
N ASP A 221 22.56 16.35 14.09
CA ASP A 221 22.40 15.37 13.00
C ASP A 221 21.14 15.61 12.15
N THR A 222 20.51 16.77 12.29
CA THR A 222 19.31 17.14 11.53
C THR A 222 19.60 18.21 10.48
N ILE A 223 18.95 18.10 9.32
CA ILE A 223 19.01 19.14 8.28
C ILE A 223 18.07 20.30 8.63
N ASP A 224 18.35 21.48 8.08
CA ASP A 224 17.38 22.57 8.11
C ASP A 224 16.17 22.23 7.22
N LEU A 225 15.02 21.96 7.85
CA LEU A 225 13.76 21.66 7.16
C LEU A 225 13.00 22.92 6.70
N ARG A 226 13.45 24.14 7.02
CA ARG A 226 12.76 25.38 6.61
C ARG A 226 12.55 25.49 5.09
N PRO A 227 13.52 25.13 4.22
CA PRO A 227 13.28 25.15 2.77
C PRO A 227 12.20 24.15 2.34
N THR A 228 12.19 22.95 2.92
CA THR A 228 11.14 21.94 2.65
C THR A 228 9.77 22.43 3.14
N GLN A 229 9.70 23.10 4.30
CA GLN A 229 8.49 23.75 4.79
C GLN A 229 7.97 24.82 3.82
N GLN A 230 8.86 25.63 3.24
CA GLN A 230 8.50 26.65 2.26
C GLN A 230 7.90 26.01 1.01
N LEU A 231 8.48 24.89 0.52
CA LEU A 231 7.88 24.12 -0.58
C LEU A 231 6.49 23.62 -0.24
N PHE A 232 6.27 23.04 0.94
CA PHE A 232 4.97 22.49 1.33
C PHE A 232 3.91 23.59 1.50
N LYS A 233 4.31 24.78 1.98
CA LYS A 233 3.40 25.94 2.06
C LYS A 233 3.04 26.49 0.69
N ARG A 234 4.00 26.48 -0.25
CA ARG A 234 3.81 26.98 -1.61
C ARG A 234 3.05 26.01 -2.50
N PHE A 235 3.28 24.72 -2.33
CA PHE A 235 2.68 23.61 -3.07
C PHE A 235 2.12 22.56 -2.10
N PRO A 236 0.99 22.86 -1.41
CA PRO A 236 0.46 22.00 -0.35
C PRO A 236 -0.12 20.68 -0.85
N GLU A 237 -0.51 20.63 -2.12
CA GLU A 237 -1.15 19.50 -2.76
C GLU A 237 -0.40 19.12 -4.03
N VAL A 238 -0.22 17.81 -4.23
CA VAL A 238 0.39 17.25 -5.44
C VAL A 238 -0.55 16.20 -6.04
N GLU A 239 -0.58 16.12 -7.37
CA GLU A 239 -1.46 15.18 -8.06
C GLU A 239 -0.86 13.78 -8.01
N VAL A 240 -1.76 12.81 -7.82
CA VAL A 240 -1.51 11.39 -7.98
C VAL A 240 -2.43 10.93 -9.09
N ALA A 241 -1.95 11.08 -10.32
CA ALA A 241 -2.72 10.70 -11.50
C ALA A 241 -3.13 9.22 -11.43
N SER A 242 -4.41 8.95 -11.68
CA SER A 242 -4.91 7.58 -11.81
C SER A 242 -4.71 7.12 -13.26
N PRO A 243 -3.86 6.12 -13.53
CA PRO A 243 -3.64 5.64 -14.89
C PRO A 243 -4.89 4.97 -15.50
N LEU A 244 -5.92 4.68 -14.70
CA LEU A 244 -7.17 4.03 -15.14
C LEU A 244 -8.19 5.00 -15.74
N HIS A 245 -7.93 6.31 -15.69
CA HIS A 245 -8.82 7.32 -16.26
C HIS A 245 -8.14 7.90 -17.50
N GLY A 246 -8.54 7.39 -18.67
CA GLY A 246 -8.22 8.02 -19.96
C GLY A 246 -8.61 9.50 -19.96
N SER A 247 -7.97 10.26 -20.85
CA SER A 247 -8.00 11.74 -20.97
C SER A 247 -9.37 12.42 -20.93
N ASP A 248 -10.47 11.67 -21.02
CA ASP A 248 -11.81 12.18 -21.27
C ASP A 248 -12.77 12.05 -20.08
N SER A 249 -12.31 11.56 -18.92
CA SER A 249 -13.14 11.49 -17.72
C SER A 249 -12.60 12.39 -16.59
N SER A 250 -13.38 13.40 -16.20
CA SER A 250 -13.14 14.27 -15.03
C SER A 250 -13.27 13.55 -13.68
N ALA A 251 -13.07 12.23 -13.67
CA ALA A 251 -13.07 11.37 -12.50
C ALA A 251 -11.76 11.56 -11.73
N ALA A 252 -11.72 12.68 -10.99
CA ALA A 252 -10.84 13.04 -9.88
C ALA A 252 -9.44 12.39 -9.92
N ALA A 253 -8.47 13.11 -10.51
CA ALA A 253 -7.08 12.95 -10.11
C ALA A 253 -7.00 13.06 -8.58
N GLY A 254 -6.49 12.02 -7.93
CA GLY A 254 -6.32 12.03 -6.48
C GLY A 254 -5.30 13.11 -6.11
N CYS A 255 -5.53 13.86 -5.03
CA CYS A 255 -4.52 14.75 -4.49
C CYS A 255 -3.91 14.17 -3.20
N LEU A 256 -2.60 14.37 -3.06
CA LEU A 256 -1.84 14.11 -1.86
C LEU A 256 -1.54 15.44 -1.17
N LYS A 257 -2.01 15.61 0.07
CA LYS A 257 -1.63 16.74 0.92
C LYS A 257 -0.29 16.46 1.59
N LEU A 258 0.77 17.15 1.19
CA LEU A 258 2.13 16.87 1.64
C LEU A 258 2.27 16.95 3.17
N ALA A 259 1.62 17.93 3.80
CA ALA A 259 1.65 18.10 5.26
C ALA A 259 0.82 17.06 6.02
N VAL A 260 -0.22 16.48 5.39
CA VAL A 260 -1.04 15.42 6.00
C VAL A 260 -0.25 14.12 6.09
N VAL A 261 0.56 13.81 5.08
CA VAL A 261 1.46 12.64 5.12
C VAL A 261 2.38 12.66 6.33
N LEU A 262 2.85 13.85 6.75
CA LEU A 262 3.71 14.00 7.93
C LEU A 262 3.03 13.59 9.25
N GLN A 263 1.69 13.54 9.31
CA GLN A 263 0.97 13.05 10.49
C GLN A 263 1.27 11.57 10.78
N ARG A 264 1.84 10.85 9.79
CA ARG A 264 2.30 9.46 9.91
C ARG A 264 3.65 9.34 10.62
N CYS A 265 4.40 10.43 10.78
CA CYS A 265 5.63 10.45 11.58
C CYS A 265 5.27 10.29 13.07
N PRO A 266 5.84 9.31 13.79
CA PRO A 266 5.55 9.13 15.22
C PRO A 266 5.69 10.40 16.06
N HIS A 267 6.70 11.23 15.81
CA HIS A 267 6.98 12.44 16.59
C HIS A 267 6.19 13.68 16.15
N TYR A 268 5.28 13.56 15.17
CA TYR A 268 4.55 14.69 14.61
C TYR A 268 3.71 15.44 15.67
N SER A 269 2.88 14.72 16.43
CA SER A 269 1.96 15.31 17.41
C SER A 269 2.69 16.06 18.53
N GLN A 270 3.85 15.55 18.97
CA GLN A 270 4.65 16.13 20.03
C GLN A 270 5.39 17.41 19.59
N SER A 271 5.64 17.55 18.30
CA SER A 271 6.58 18.56 17.79
C SER A 271 5.92 19.67 16.96
N MET A 272 4.76 19.43 16.31
CA MET A 272 4.53 20.06 14.99
C MET A 272 3.12 20.54 14.60
N GLY A 273 2.10 20.50 15.46
CA GLY A 273 0.71 20.85 15.07
C GLY A 273 0.50 22.24 14.44
N SER A 274 1.36 23.24 14.70
CA SER A 274 1.19 24.63 14.21
C SER A 274 2.19 25.09 13.13
N LYS A 275 3.29 24.36 12.87
CA LYS A 275 4.43 24.89 12.08
C LYS A 275 4.35 24.59 10.57
N TRP A 276 3.71 23.48 10.19
CA TRP A 276 3.68 22.97 8.81
C TRP A 276 2.33 23.17 8.10
N GLY A 277 1.40 23.88 8.75
CA GLY A 277 0.05 24.16 8.24
C GLY A 277 -0.98 23.16 8.76
N ALA A 278 -2.13 23.67 9.19
CA ALA A 278 -3.29 22.83 9.53
C ALA A 278 -3.89 22.26 8.23
N PRO A 279 -4.52 21.07 8.27
CA PRO A 279 -5.26 20.55 7.12
C PRO A 279 -6.32 21.58 6.73
N SER A 280 -6.20 22.16 5.53
CA SER A 280 -7.24 23.04 5.00
C SER A 280 -8.52 22.21 4.84
N SER A 281 -9.60 22.67 5.48
CA SER A 281 -10.92 22.02 5.48
C SER A 281 -11.59 21.96 4.11
N ASN A 282 -10.98 22.58 3.10
CA ASN A 282 -11.50 22.69 1.75
C ASN A 282 -10.62 21.91 0.77
N SER A 283 -10.73 20.57 0.75
CA SER A 283 -10.46 19.86 -0.50
C SER A 283 -11.40 18.68 -0.68
N LYS A 284 -12.07 18.65 -1.84
CA LYS A 284 -12.91 17.53 -2.26
C LYS A 284 -11.96 16.40 -2.68
N LYS A 285 -11.90 15.33 -1.89
CA LYS A 285 -11.21 14.04 -2.17
C LYS A 285 -9.67 14.06 -2.08
N CYS A 286 -9.14 14.25 -0.87
CA CYS A 286 -7.77 13.84 -0.53
C CYS A 286 -7.73 12.30 -0.38
N VAL A 287 -6.83 11.62 -1.09
CA VAL A 287 -6.80 10.15 -1.16
C VAL A 287 -6.08 9.52 0.04
N LEU A 288 -5.14 10.26 0.62
CA LEU A 288 -4.50 9.92 1.89
C LEU A 288 -4.86 11.02 2.90
N GLN A 289 -5.90 10.78 3.71
CA GLN A 289 -6.21 11.55 4.92
C GLN A 289 -5.65 10.82 6.14
#